data_AF-A0A9D6LZM8-F1
#
_entry.id   AF-A0A9D6LZM8-F1
#
_cell.length_a   1.000
_cell.length_b   1.000
_cell.length_c   1.000
_cell.angle_alpha   90.00
_cell.angle_beta   90.00
_cell.angle_gamma   90.00
#
_symmetry.space_group_name_H-M   'P 1'
#
loop_
_entity.id
_entity.type
_entity.pdbx_description
1 polymer ?
#
loop_
_entity_poly.entity_id
_entity_poly.type
_entity_poly.pdbx_seq_one_letter_code
_entity_poly.pdbx_strand_id
1 'polypeptide(L)'
;MSGNPKPDRGLVKLDSDECKGCGLCVEACPPKVLHLADHLNPYGYHPAAYTGAGCTGCGICFYVCPEPGAITVFRLVEQKAEPKSEELMPAAA
;
A
#
# COMPACT_ATOMS: atom_id res chain seq x y z
N MET A 1 0.36 0.14 24.14
CA MET A 1 0.33 0.40 22.68
C MET A 1 -1.00 -0.13 22.16
N SER A 2 -1.96 0.75 21.86
CA SER A 2 -3.33 0.33 21.49
C SER A 2 -3.31 -0.50 20.21
N GLY A 3 -3.57 -1.80 20.38
CA GLY A 3 -3.64 -2.81 19.33
C GLY A 3 -4.98 -2.78 18.60
N ASN A 4 -5.14 -1.83 17.68
CA ASN A 4 -6.08 -2.00 16.58
C ASN A 4 -5.42 -1.51 15.29
N PRO A 5 -5.20 -2.37 14.27
CA PRO A 5 -4.63 -1.93 13.01
C PRO A 5 -5.58 -0.91 12.37
N LYS A 6 -5.07 0.30 12.13
CA LYS A 6 -5.82 1.34 11.43
C LYS A 6 -6.12 0.83 10.01
N PRO A 7 -7.34 1.05 9.49
CA PRO A 7 -7.70 0.59 8.16
C PRO A 7 -6.76 1.19 7.09
N ASP A 8 -6.46 0.40 6.07
CA ASP A 8 -5.64 0.81 4.94
C ASP A 8 -6.33 1.92 4.17
N ARG A 9 -5.65 3.06 4.04
CA ARG A 9 -6.04 4.16 3.15
C ARG A 9 -5.15 4.21 1.90
N GLY A 10 -4.22 3.27 1.79
CA GLY A 10 -3.36 3.10 0.64
C GLY A 10 -2.89 1.65 0.51
N LEU A 11 -2.30 1.36 -0.64
CA LEU A 11 -1.62 0.10 -0.93
C LEU A 11 -0.21 0.44 -1.42
N VAL A 12 0.77 -0.37 -1.03
CA VAL A 12 2.13 -0.28 -1.55
C VAL A 12 2.48 -1.61 -2.22
N LYS A 13 2.90 -1.54 -3.48
CA LYS A 13 3.43 -2.67 -4.24
C LYS A 13 4.94 -2.53 -4.28
N LEU A 14 5.63 -3.63 -4.02
CA LEU A 14 7.10 -3.70 -3.98
C LEU A 14 7.53 -4.70 -5.03
N ASP A 15 8.48 -4.29 -5.88
CA ASP A 15 9.10 -5.16 -6.87
C ASP A 15 10.40 -5.71 -6.30
N SER A 16 10.43 -7.02 -6.07
CA SER A 16 11.57 -7.73 -5.50
C SER A 16 12.80 -7.68 -6.41
N ASP A 17 12.62 -7.66 -7.73
CA ASP A 17 13.74 -7.77 -8.68
C ASP A 17 14.47 -6.43 -8.85
N GLU A 18 13.73 -5.32 -8.68
CA GLU A 18 14.29 -3.97 -8.65
C GLU A 18 14.85 -3.59 -7.28
N CYS A 19 14.28 -4.11 -6.18
CA CYS A 19 14.70 -3.74 -4.83
C CYS A 19 16.12 -4.23 -4.48
N LYS A 20 17.00 -3.29 -4.07
CA LYS A 20 18.38 -3.58 -3.60
C LYS A 20 18.52 -3.73 -2.08
N GLY A 21 17.41 -3.82 -1.34
CA GLY A 21 17.41 -4.09 0.10
C GLY A 21 18.06 -3.02 0.99
N CYS A 22 18.14 -1.76 0.54
CA CYS A 22 18.85 -0.69 1.26
C CYS A 22 18.17 -0.21 2.56
N GLY A 23 16.90 -0.56 2.81
CA GLY A 23 16.19 -0.24 4.05
C GLY A 23 15.69 1.21 4.19
N LEU A 24 16.02 2.13 3.28
CA LEU A 24 15.61 3.55 3.38
C LEU A 24 14.08 3.72 3.46
N CYS A 25 13.32 2.94 2.69
CA CYS A 25 11.86 2.99 2.75
C CYS A 25 11.29 2.48 4.09
N VAL A 26 11.96 1.50 4.72
CA VAL A 26 11.58 0.95 6.04
C VAL A 26 11.78 2.00 7.12
N GLU A 27 12.93 2.69 7.10
CA GLU A 27 13.21 3.78 8.02
C GLU A 27 12.22 4.93 7.85
N ALA A 28 12.01 5.38 6.61
CA ALA A 28 11.21 6.55 6.32
C ALA A 28 9.69 6.35 6.52
N CYS A 29 9.19 5.11 6.52
CA CYS A 29 7.77 4.80 6.62
C CYS A 29 7.20 5.25 7.99
N PRO A 30 6.37 6.32 8.06
CA PRO A 30 5.85 6.80 9.34
C PRO A 30 4.98 5.79 10.10
N PRO A 31 4.06 5.03 9.45
CA PRO A 31 3.28 4.02 10.15
C PRO A 31 4.06 2.71 10.39
N LYS A 32 5.33 2.61 9.96
CA LYS A 32 6.20 1.44 10.15
C LYS A 32 5.60 0.12 9.65
N VAL A 33 5.05 0.17 8.43
CA VAL A 33 4.38 -0.98 7.79
C VAL A 33 5.23 -1.69 6.74
N LEU A 34 6.50 -1.28 6.59
CA LEU A 34 7.48 -1.90 5.71
C LEU A 34 8.57 -2.57 6.55
N HIS A 35 9.14 -3.66 6.04
CA HIS A 35 10.29 -4.37 6.61
C HIS A 35 11.17 -4.93 5.49
N LEU A 36 12.39 -5.37 5.80
CA LEU A 36 13.17 -6.19 4.88
C LEU A 36 12.76 -7.66 5.06
N ALA A 37 12.53 -8.36 3.96
CA ALA A 37 12.10 -9.74 4.00
C ALA A 37 13.22 -10.67 4.47
N ASP A 38 12.87 -11.77 5.14
CA ASP A 38 13.86 -12.76 5.60
C ASP A 38 14.46 -13.59 4.44
N HIS A 39 13.79 -13.62 3.29
CA HIS A 39 14.25 -14.31 2.10
C HIS A 39 15.12 -13.41 1.21
N LEU A 40 15.92 -14.05 0.36
CA LEU A 40 16.71 -13.37 -0.66
C LEU A 40 15.97 -13.38 -2.00
N ASN A 41 16.09 -12.29 -2.76
CA ASN A 41 15.72 -12.24 -4.17
C ASN A 41 16.81 -12.91 -5.04
N PRO A 42 16.60 -13.08 -6.37
CA PRO A 42 17.57 -13.71 -7.27
C PRO A 42 18.97 -13.04 -7.31
N TYR A 43 19.07 -11.81 -6.82
CA TYR A 43 20.32 -11.03 -6.78
C TYR A 43 20.99 -11.03 -5.40
N GLY A 44 20.45 -11.76 -4.42
CA GLY A 44 21.02 -11.89 -3.09
C GLY A 44 20.73 -10.72 -2.15
N TYR A 45 19.71 -9.90 -2.43
CA TYR A 45 19.24 -8.85 -1.51
C TYR A 45 18.05 -9.36 -0.68
N HIS A 46 17.90 -8.81 0.53
CA HIS A 46 16.65 -8.88 1.29
C HIS A 46 15.70 -7.78 0.81
N PRO A 47 14.73 -8.04 -0.08
CA PRO A 47 13.88 -6.99 -0.63
C PRO A 47 12.95 -6.42 0.45
N ALA A 48 12.49 -5.19 0.25
CA ALA A 48 11.46 -4.63 1.11
C ALA A 48 10.12 -5.37 0.92
N ALA A 49 9.39 -5.55 2.02
CA ALA A 49 8.08 -6.19 2.06
C ALA A 49 7.06 -5.36 2.85
N TYR A 50 5.79 -5.43 2.43
CA TYR A 50 4.67 -4.78 3.10
C TYR A 50 4.06 -5.73 4.13
N THR A 51 3.78 -5.20 5.33
CA THR A 51 3.14 -5.97 6.42
C THR A 51 1.68 -6.33 6.16
N GLY A 52 1.05 -5.70 5.16
CA GLY A 52 -0.32 -6.00 4.74
C GLY A 52 -1.41 -5.16 5.41
N ALA A 53 -1.06 -4.28 6.37
CA ALA A 53 -2.02 -3.35 6.99
C ALA A 53 -1.33 -2.09 7.55
N GLY A 54 -2.10 -1.01 7.71
CA GLY A 54 -1.69 0.30 8.21
C GLY A 54 -1.15 1.29 7.18
N CYS A 55 -1.17 0.99 5.88
CA CYS A 55 -0.66 1.91 4.86
C CYS A 55 -1.59 3.13 4.68
N THR A 56 -0.98 4.32 4.66
CA THR A 56 -1.71 5.58 4.52
C THR A 56 -1.74 6.12 3.09
N GLY A 57 -0.98 5.53 2.16
CA GLY A 57 -0.82 6.05 0.81
C GLY A 57 -0.11 7.41 0.75
N CYS A 58 0.81 7.69 1.69
CA CYS A 58 1.52 8.97 1.78
C CYS A 58 2.62 9.17 0.72
N GLY A 59 3.15 8.10 0.12
CA GLY A 59 4.17 8.18 -0.93
C GLY A 59 5.61 8.39 -0.45
N ILE A 60 5.87 8.58 0.85
CA ILE A 60 7.22 8.85 1.36
C ILE A 60 8.21 7.74 0.98
N CYS A 61 7.81 6.47 1.09
CA CYS A 61 8.65 5.33 0.70
C CYS A 61 9.08 5.40 -0.77
N PHE A 62 8.21 5.85 -1.67
CA PHE A 62 8.51 6.03 -3.09
C PHE A 62 9.58 7.12 -3.29
N TYR A 63 9.42 8.28 -2.64
CA TYR A 63 10.33 9.40 -2.82
C TYR A 63 11.74 9.17 -2.26
N VAL A 64 11.88 8.35 -1.22
CA VAL A 64 13.20 8.03 -0.65
C VAL A 64 13.87 6.84 -1.32
N CYS A 65 13.16 6.10 -2.18
CA CYS A 65 13.73 4.93 -2.83
C CYS A 65 14.70 5.37 -3.94
N PRO A 66 15.96 4.88 -3.92
CA PRO A 66 16.90 5.16 -5.00
C PRO A 66 16.57 4.39 -6.29
N GLU A 67 15.73 3.35 -6.19
CA GLU A 67 15.34 2.49 -7.29
C GLU A 67 13.95 2.88 -7.82
N PRO A 68 13.84 3.53 -8.99
CA PRO A 68 12.58 4.09 -9.47
C PRO A 68 11.50 3.03 -9.77
N GLY A 69 11.90 1.78 -10.05
CA GLY A 69 11.00 0.66 -10.32
C GLY A 69 10.59 -0.15 -9.09
N ALA A 70 11.23 0.04 -7.94
CA ALA A 70 11.06 -0.88 -6.81
C ALA A 70 9.76 -0.66 -6.01
N ILE A 71 9.15 0.53 -6.07
CA ILE A 71 7.99 0.88 -5.24
C ILE A 71 6.91 1.53 -6.08
N THR A 72 5.66 1.09 -5.91
CA THR A 72 4.47 1.80 -6.40
C THR A 72 3.52 2.03 -5.24
N VAL A 73 2.97 3.25 -5.13
CA VAL A 73 2.04 3.62 -4.05
C VAL A 73 0.70 4.00 -4.65
N PHE A 74 -0.36 3.36 -4.15
CA PHE A 74 -1.75 3.65 -4.49
C PHE A 74 -2.44 4.33 -3.31
N ARG A 75 -3.24 5.35 -3.61
CA ARG A 75 -4.20 5.91 -2.66
C ARG A 75 -5.55 5.26 -2.93
N LEU A 76 -6.11 4.59 -1.92
CA LEU A 76 -7.42 3.97 -2.05
C LEU A 76 -8.48 5.04 -1.87
N VAL A 77 -9.48 5.03 -2.76
CA VAL A 77 -10.69 5.85 -2.65
C VAL A 77 -11.85 4.92 -2.34
N GLU A 78 -12.58 5.18 -1.27
CA GLU A 78 -13.80 4.42 -0.95
C GLU A 78 -14.78 4.57 -2.12
N GLN A 79 -15.11 3.43 -2.76
CA GLN A 79 -16.17 3.39 -3.75
C GLN A 79 -17.49 3.61 -3.01
N LYS A 80 -18.07 4.80 -3.15
CA LYS A 80 -19.43 5.07 -2.67
C LYS A 80 -20.36 4.12 -3.42
N ALA A 81 -20.95 3.15 -2.73
CA ALA A 81 -21.99 2.31 -3.32
C ALA A 81 -23.07 3.21 -3.94
N GLU A 82 -23.29 3.09 -5.25
CA GLU A 82 -24.37 3.79 -5.92
C GLU A 82 -25.71 3.34 -5.29
N PRO A 83 -26.61 4.28 -4.95
CA PRO A 83 -27.94 3.92 -4.52
C PRO A 83 -28.65 3.23 -5.69
N LYS A 84 -29.03 1.97 -5.49
CA LYS A 84 -29.86 1.22 -6.42
C LYS A 84 -31.28 1.78 -6.33
N SER A 85 -31.60 2.83 -7.09
CA SER A 85 -32.95 3.41 -7.15
C SER A 85 -33.30 3.90 -8.55
N GLU A 86 -34.14 3.12 -9.24
CA GLU A 86 -35.19 3.47 -10.21
C GLU A 86 -35.56 2.13 -10.87
N GLU A 87 -36.69 1.48 -10.55
CA GLU A 87 -38.00 1.99 -10.89
C GLU A 87 -39.07 1.45 -9.90
N LEU A 88 -39.57 2.35 -9.04
CA LEU A 88 -40.91 2.24 -8.48
C LEU A 88 -41.74 3.37 -9.08
N MET A 89 -42.51 3.00 -10.10
CA MET A 89 -43.80 3.56 -10.52
C MET A 89 -43.84 4.96 -11.14
N PRO A 90 -44.86 5.19 -11.98
CA PRO A 90 -45.99 5.93 -11.41
C PRO A 90 -47.32 5.21 -11.56
N ALA A 91 -48.15 5.32 -10.52
CA ALA A 91 -49.58 5.12 -10.61
C ALA A 91 -50.20 6.26 -11.44
N ALA A 92 -51.02 5.92 -12.45
CA ALA A 92 -52.22 6.67 -12.86
C ALA A 92 -52.82 6.11 -14.16
N ALA A 93 -53.94 5.38 -14.05
CA ALA A 93 -55.17 5.53 -14.85
C ALA A 93 -56.25 4.59 -14.26
#